data_AF-E4TM30-F1
#
_entry.id   AF-E4TM30-F1
#
_cell.length_a   1.000
_cell.length_b   1.000
_cell.length_c   1.000
_cell.angle_alpha   90.00
_cell.angle_beta   90.00
_cell.angle_gamma   90.00
#
_symmetry.space_group_name_H-M   'P 1'
#
loop_
_entity.id
_entity.type
_entity.pdbx_description
1 polymer ?
#
loop_
_entity_poly.entity_id
_entity_poly.type
_entity_poly.pdbx_seq_one_letter_code
_entity_poly.pdbx_strand_id
1 'polypeptide(L)'
;MKNRSILFSSVALLFILSSCGVSHSFMLNQNQNTTQVHLGSNNFSVVEKVSGTSEVSYVLAFGGLNKRRLYQDAYSAMVKDANLTGSKALINIVTEEHIGGFPPFFTKRTLTVSANVVEFTD
;
A
#
# COMPACT_ATOMS: atom_id res chain seq x y z
N MET A 1 8.06 -32.81 42.71
CA MET A 1 7.98 -31.47 42.07
C MET A 1 8.49 -31.44 40.63
N LYS A 2 9.52 -32.22 40.28
CA LYS A 2 10.13 -32.26 38.92
C LYS A 2 9.13 -32.61 37.79
N ASN A 3 8.26 -33.61 37.99
CA ASN A 3 7.30 -34.04 36.96
C ASN A 3 6.16 -33.04 36.70
N ARG A 4 5.73 -32.29 37.74
CA ARG A 4 4.73 -31.20 37.56
C ARG A 4 5.35 -30.02 36.81
N SER A 5 6.60 -29.69 37.10
CA SER A 5 7.34 -28.61 36.40
C SER A 5 7.57 -28.93 34.91
N ILE A 6 7.86 -30.19 34.57
CA ILE A 6 7.99 -30.63 33.16
C ILE A 6 6.64 -30.51 32.42
N LEU A 7 5.54 -30.89 33.07
CA LEU A 7 4.19 -30.84 32.49
C LEU A 7 3.71 -29.38 32.27
N PHE A 8 4.05 -28.47 33.18
CA PHE A 8 3.82 -27.03 32.97
C PHE A 8 4.68 -26.45 31.84
N SER A 9 5.94 -26.90 31.73
CA SER A 9 6.85 -26.45 30.67
C SER A 9 6.42 -26.91 29.28
N SER A 10 5.85 -28.12 29.14
CA SER A 10 5.35 -28.62 27.86
C SER A 10 4.07 -27.91 27.41
N VAL A 11 3.18 -27.56 28.34
CA VAL A 11 1.95 -26.81 28.02
C VAL A 11 2.28 -25.37 27.61
N ALA A 12 3.25 -24.73 28.28
CA ALA A 12 3.69 -23.38 27.91
C ALA A 12 4.30 -23.34 26.49
N LEU A 13 5.03 -24.39 26.08
CA LEU A 13 5.63 -24.46 24.75
C LEU A 13 4.58 -24.57 23.63
N LEU A 14 3.46 -25.27 23.88
CA LEU A 14 2.36 -25.40 22.91
C LEU A 14 1.64 -24.07 22.62
N PHE A 15 1.54 -23.17 23.60
CA PHE A 15 0.94 -21.84 23.41
C PHE A 15 1.81 -20.90 22.56
N ILE A 16 3.13 -21.10 22.54
CA ILE A 16 4.06 -20.24 21.76
C ILE A 16 4.03 -20.65 20.28
N LEU A 17 3.83 -21.93 19.97
CA LEU A 17 3.78 -22.44 18.59
C LEU A 17 2.45 -22.13 17.86
N SER A 18 1.37 -21.78 18.56
CA SER A 18 0.10 -21.39 17.93
C SER A 18 0.10 -19.98 17.31
N SER A 19 1.18 -19.21 17.45
CA SER A 19 1.29 -17.84 16.93
C SER A 19 1.60 -17.76 15.42
N CYS A 20 1.99 -18.86 14.78
CA CYS A 20 2.39 -18.87 13.36
C CYS A 20 1.21 -18.88 12.36
N GLY A 21 -0.04 -18.89 12.82
CA GLY A 21 -1.23 -19.02 11.96
C GLY A 21 -2.08 -17.76 11.76
N VAL A 22 -1.71 -16.63 12.37
CA VAL A 22 -2.52 -15.40 12.27
C VAL A 22 -2.04 -14.53 11.11
N SER A 23 -2.26 -15.00 9.88
CA SER A 23 -2.19 -14.14 8.70
C SER A 23 -3.46 -13.30 8.60
N HIS A 24 -3.52 -12.17 9.31
CA HIS A 24 -4.45 -11.09 8.98
C HIS A 24 -3.98 -10.39 7.70
N SER A 25 -4.09 -11.06 6.56
CA SER A 25 -4.17 -10.38 5.27
C SER A 25 -5.57 -9.77 5.15
N PHE A 26 -5.84 -8.77 6.00
CA PHE A 26 -7.00 -7.89 5.84
C PHE A 26 -6.66 -6.96 4.68
N MET A 27 -6.77 -7.51 3.47
CA MET A 27 -6.76 -6.75 2.21
C MET A 27 -8.05 -5.96 2.15
N LEU A 28 -8.14 -4.91 2.97
CA LEU A 28 -9.13 -3.88 2.80
C LEU A 28 -8.75 -3.08 1.56
N ASN A 29 -9.34 -3.48 0.44
CA ASN A 29 -9.43 -2.59 -0.71
C ASN A 29 -10.42 -1.47 -0.35
N GLN A 30 -9.95 -0.50 0.43
CA GLN A 30 -10.69 0.71 0.81
C GLN A 30 -10.68 1.72 -0.35
N ASN A 31 -10.65 1.25 -1.61
CA ASN A 31 -10.82 2.10 -2.77
C ASN A 31 -12.32 2.39 -2.95
N GLN A 32 -12.81 3.39 -2.20
CA GLN A 32 -14.17 3.92 -2.33
C GLN A 32 -14.35 4.81 -3.58
N ASN A 33 -13.43 4.78 -4.54
CA ASN A 33 -13.64 5.42 -5.84
C ASN A 33 -14.50 4.51 -6.74
N THR A 34 -15.75 4.30 -6.37
CA THR A 34 -16.77 3.74 -7.27
C THR A 34 -17.16 4.80 -8.28
N THR A 35 -16.40 4.92 -9.37
CA THR A 35 -16.85 5.65 -10.55
C THR A 35 -17.86 4.78 -11.26
N GLN A 36 -19.16 5.00 -11.02
CA GLN A 36 -20.21 4.47 -11.89
C GLN A 36 -20.08 5.21 -13.23
N VAL A 37 -19.27 4.65 -14.11
CA VAL A 37 -19.21 5.09 -15.49
C VAL A 37 -20.52 4.65 -16.12
N HIS A 38 -21.46 5.57 -16.32
CA HIS A 38 -22.59 5.34 -17.20
C HIS A 38 -22.04 5.17 -18.63
N LEU A 39 -21.53 3.98 -18.95
CA LEU A 39 -20.96 3.58 -20.24
C LEU A 39 -21.98 3.61 -21.39
N GLY A 40 -23.18 4.16 -21.17
CA GLY A 40 -24.21 4.35 -22.19
C GLY A 40 -23.88 5.46 -23.20
N SER A 41 -22.93 6.35 -22.88
CA SER A 41 -22.46 7.41 -23.80
C SER A 41 -21.00 7.79 -23.52
N ASN A 42 -20.27 8.23 -24.57
CA ASN A 42 -18.87 8.68 -24.50
C ASN A 42 -18.78 10.03 -23.75
N ASN A 43 -18.78 10.01 -22.42
CA ASN A 43 -18.79 11.25 -21.61
C ASN A 43 -17.42 11.58 -21.00
N PHE A 44 -16.39 10.77 -21.24
CA PHE A 44 -15.05 11.01 -20.70
C PHE A 44 -13.96 10.59 -21.70
N SER A 45 -12.86 11.33 -21.68
CA SER A 45 -11.64 11.01 -22.42
C SER A 45 -10.48 10.80 -21.45
N VAL A 46 -9.64 9.80 -21.71
CA VAL A 46 -8.39 9.61 -20.96
C VAL A 46 -7.36 10.57 -21.53
N VAL A 47 -6.96 11.56 -20.73
CA VAL A 47 -6.08 12.65 -21.16
C VAL A 47 -4.62 12.27 -20.96
N GLU A 48 -4.30 11.74 -19.77
CA GLU A 48 -2.91 11.43 -19.41
C GLU A 48 -2.84 10.33 -18.35
N LYS A 49 -1.64 9.77 -18.18
CA LYS A 49 -1.30 8.86 -17.09
C LYS A 49 -0.26 9.54 -16.21
N VAL A 50 -0.58 9.65 -14.93
CA VAL A 50 0.23 10.33 -13.91
C VAL A 50 0.80 9.32 -12.93
N SER A 51 1.95 9.62 -12.36
CA SER A 51 2.57 8.75 -11.37
C SER A 51 3.36 9.53 -10.33
N GLY A 52 3.32 9.06 -9.08
CA GLY A 52 4.10 9.60 -7.97
C GLY A 52 4.84 8.49 -7.25
N THR A 53 6.10 8.73 -6.93
CA THR A 53 6.97 7.75 -6.26
C THR A 53 7.46 8.32 -4.94
N SER A 54 7.52 7.46 -3.91
CA SER A 54 8.10 7.79 -2.61
C SER A 54 8.96 6.63 -2.11
N GLU A 55 10.14 6.94 -1.58
CA GLU A 55 11.12 5.95 -1.16
C GLU A 55 11.44 6.05 0.32
N VAL A 56 11.66 4.88 0.94
CA VAL A 56 12.12 4.79 2.32
C VAL A 56 13.19 3.74 2.46
N SER A 57 14.25 4.07 3.19
CA SER A 57 15.35 3.17 3.51
C SER A 57 15.31 2.77 4.98
N TYR A 58 15.63 1.50 5.21
CA TYR A 58 15.76 0.87 6.51
C TYR A 58 17.21 0.40 6.64
N VAL A 59 17.85 0.75 7.75
CA VAL A 59 19.23 0.35 8.06
C VAL A 59 19.21 -0.47 9.33
N LEU A 60 19.67 -1.73 9.27
CA LEU A 60 19.66 -2.64 10.43
C LEU A 60 18.27 -2.80 11.08
N ALA A 61 17.20 -2.82 10.28
CA ALA A 61 15.79 -2.82 10.73
C ALA A 61 15.34 -1.57 11.53
N PHE A 62 16.23 -0.62 11.79
CA PHE A 62 15.91 0.69 12.34
C PHE A 62 15.81 1.73 11.22
N GLY A 63 14.85 2.64 11.37
CA GLY A 63 14.55 3.62 10.35
C GLY A 63 13.27 3.30 9.60
N GLY A 64 12.92 4.24 8.74
CA GLY A 64 11.71 4.22 7.95
C GLY A 64 10.59 5.09 8.50
N LEU A 65 10.16 6.05 7.67
CA LEU A 65 8.96 6.84 7.89
C LEU A 65 7.72 5.92 7.94
N ASN A 66 6.68 6.37 8.66
CA ASN A 66 5.40 5.66 8.72
C ASN A 66 4.93 5.24 7.31
N LYS A 67 4.54 3.97 7.13
CA LYS A 67 4.04 3.45 5.84
C LYS A 67 2.93 4.33 5.24
N ARG A 68 2.07 4.87 6.11
CA ARG A 68 1.00 5.80 5.73
C ARG A 68 1.54 7.10 5.13
N ARG A 69 2.65 7.63 5.67
CA ARG A 69 3.30 8.84 5.16
C ARG A 69 3.93 8.60 3.80
N LEU A 70 4.57 7.44 3.60
CA LEU A 70 5.11 7.04 2.30
C LEU A 70 4.03 7.06 1.21
N TYR A 71 2.89 6.43 1.49
CA TYR A 71 1.73 6.45 0.58
C TYR A 71 1.20 7.87 0.36
N GLN A 72 1.04 8.66 1.42
CA GLN A 72 0.56 10.03 1.31
C GLN A 72 1.49 10.93 0.48
N ASP A 73 2.80 10.76 0.62
CA ASP A 73 3.79 11.52 -0.11
C ASP A 73 3.76 11.13 -1.60
N ALA A 74 3.70 9.84 -1.92
CA ALA A 74 3.57 9.35 -3.30
C ALA A 74 2.24 9.79 -3.94
N TYR A 75 1.12 9.67 -3.20
CA TYR A 75 -0.19 10.12 -3.65
C TYR A 75 -0.23 11.64 -3.86
N SER A 76 0.36 12.42 -2.94
CA SER A 76 0.43 13.87 -3.09
C SER A 76 1.28 14.29 -4.28
N ALA A 77 2.40 13.60 -4.55
CA ALA A 77 3.20 13.83 -5.73
C ALA A 77 2.41 13.56 -7.02
N MET A 78 1.70 12.42 -7.08
CA MET A 78 0.84 12.07 -8.21
C MET A 78 -0.29 13.10 -8.43
N VAL A 79 -0.96 13.56 -7.38
CA VAL A 79 -2.05 14.56 -7.49
C VAL A 79 -1.52 15.92 -7.94
N LYS A 80 -0.32 16.31 -7.50
CA LYS A 80 0.33 17.55 -7.96
C LYS A 80 0.70 17.48 -9.45
N ASP A 81 1.19 16.33 -9.89
CA ASP A 81 1.53 16.07 -11.29
C ASP A 81 0.27 16.12 -12.18
N ALA A 82 -0.84 15.56 -11.69
CA ALA A 82 -2.11 15.50 -12.41
C ALA A 82 -2.84 16.83 -12.64
N ASN A 83 -2.36 17.92 -12.01
CA ASN A 83 -2.92 19.28 -12.11
C ASN A 83 -4.44 19.34 -12.32
N LEU A 84 -5.17 18.68 -11.40
CA LEU A 84 -6.62 18.48 -11.49
C LEU A 84 -7.35 19.83 -11.47
N THR A 85 -7.69 20.32 -12.65
CA THR A 85 -8.38 21.59 -12.87
C THR A 85 -9.59 21.34 -13.78
N GLY A 86 -10.73 21.96 -13.45
CA GLY A 86 -11.98 21.74 -14.19
C GLY A 86 -12.58 20.35 -13.97
N SER A 87 -13.22 19.80 -14.99
CA SER A 87 -13.92 18.50 -14.96
C SER A 87 -12.98 17.29 -15.12
N LYS A 88 -11.83 17.30 -14.43
CA LYS A 88 -10.84 16.22 -14.47
C LYS A 88 -10.91 15.35 -13.21
N ALA A 89 -10.78 14.04 -13.37
CA ALA A 89 -10.74 13.09 -12.25
C ALA A 89 -9.65 12.03 -12.43
N LEU A 90 -9.17 11.49 -11.31
CA LEU A 90 -8.25 10.36 -11.28
C LEU A 90 -9.04 9.06 -11.23
N ILE A 91 -8.77 8.17 -12.18
CA ILE A 91 -9.33 6.82 -12.22
C ILE A 91 -8.20 5.80 -12.29
N ASN A 92 -8.55 4.53 -12.02
CA ASN A 92 -7.61 3.41 -12.09
C ASN A 92 -6.32 3.66 -11.29
N ILE A 93 -6.48 4.10 -10.04
CA ILE A 93 -5.36 4.32 -9.13
C ILE A 93 -4.80 2.96 -8.73
N VAL A 94 -3.55 2.69 -9.11
CA VAL A 94 -2.83 1.46 -8.80
C VAL A 94 -1.59 1.80 -7.96
N THR A 95 -1.31 0.97 -6.96
CA THR A 95 -0.17 1.14 -6.06
C THR A 95 0.76 -0.05 -6.22
N GLU A 96 2.03 0.23 -6.55
CA GLU A 96 3.09 -0.75 -6.74
C GLU A 96 4.13 -0.57 -5.62
N GLU A 97 4.46 -1.64 -4.90
CA GLU A 97 5.51 -1.64 -3.86
C GLU A 97 6.68 -2.48 -4.34
N HIS A 98 7.83 -1.83 -4.54
CA HIS A 98 9.09 -2.47 -4.85
C HIS A 98 9.96 -2.52 -3.59
N ILE A 99 10.26 -3.73 -3.14
CA ILE A 99 11.18 -3.97 -2.02
C ILE A 99 12.51 -4.44 -2.60
N GLY A 100 13.57 -3.67 -2.40
CA GLY A 100 14.92 -3.99 -2.82
C GLY A 100 15.92 -3.90 -1.67
N GLY A 101 17.14 -4.35 -1.89
CA GLY A 101 18.25 -4.20 -0.95
C GLY A 101 18.89 -5.52 -0.54
N PHE A 102 19.75 -5.42 0.48
CA PHE A 102 20.53 -6.52 1.03
C PHE A 102 20.12 -6.75 2.50
N PRO A 103 19.07 -7.55 2.74
CA PRO A 103 18.65 -7.90 4.10
C PRO A 103 19.75 -8.72 4.81
N PRO A 104 20.03 -8.46 6.11
CA PRO A 104 19.33 -7.57 7.05
C PRO A 104 19.91 -6.15 7.17
N PHE A 105 20.97 -5.81 6.43
CA PHE A 105 21.71 -4.55 6.64
C PHE A 105 21.03 -3.34 6.01
N PHE A 106 20.51 -3.48 4.79
CA PHE A 106 19.88 -2.39 4.05
C PHE A 106 18.65 -2.89 3.30
N THR A 107 17.47 -2.38 3.64
CA THR A 107 16.23 -2.62 2.89
C THR A 107 15.71 -1.30 2.39
N LYS A 108 15.48 -1.18 1.08
CA LYS A 108 14.81 -0.05 0.46
C LYS A 108 13.40 -0.45 0.04
N ARG A 109 12.42 0.38 0.35
CA ARG A 109 11.06 0.25 -0.19
C ARG A 109 10.78 1.47 -1.04
N THR A 110 10.44 1.22 -2.29
CA THR A 110 9.99 2.23 -3.24
C THR A 110 8.52 1.96 -3.48
N LEU A 111 7.68 2.96 -3.22
CA LEU A 111 6.25 2.89 -3.44
C LEU A 111 5.89 3.85 -4.58
N THR A 112 5.26 3.31 -5.62
CA THR A 112 4.83 4.05 -6.80
C THR A 112 3.32 3.97 -6.90
N VAL A 113 2.65 5.12 -6.92
CA VAL A 113 1.21 5.23 -7.17
C VAL A 113 1.05 5.79 -8.58
N SER A 114 0.26 5.12 -9.42
CA SER A 114 -0.08 5.63 -10.75
C SER A 114 -1.58 5.66 -10.96
N ALA A 115 -2.04 6.59 -11.79
CA ALA A 115 -3.45 6.75 -12.10
C ALA A 115 -3.61 7.31 -13.52
N ASN A 116 -4.80 7.15 -14.08
CA ASN A 116 -5.17 7.80 -15.33
C ASN A 116 -6.03 9.02 -15.02
N VAL A 117 -5.70 10.15 -15.64
CA VAL A 117 -6.54 11.36 -15.59
C VAL A 117 -7.56 11.27 -16.71
N VAL A 118 -8.82 11.38 -16.34
CA VAL A 118 -9.94 11.51 -17.28
C VAL A 118 -10.51 12.90 -17.21
N GLU A 119 -10.98 13.39 -18.34
CA GLU A 119 -11.71 14.64 -18.46
C GLU A 119 -13.12 14.34 -18.94
N PHE A 120 -14.10 14.82 -18.17
CA PHE A 120 -15.50 14.72 -18.54
C PHE A 120 -15.84 15.82 -19.53
N THR A 121 -16.45 15.41 -20.65
CA THR A 121 -16.71 16.29 -21.81
C THR A 121 -18.19 16.71 -21.91
N ASP A 122 -19.05 16.22 -21.02
CA ASP A 122 -20.47 16.59 -20.87
C ASP A 122 -20.92 16.51 -19.41
#